data_AF-A0A1F7QJU2-F1
#
_entry.id   AF-A0A1F7QJU2-F1
#
_cell.length_a   1.000
_cell.length_b   1.000
_cell.length_c   1.000
_cell.angle_alpha   90.00
_cell.angle_beta   90.00
_cell.angle_gamma   90.00
#
_symmetry.space_group_name_H-M   'P 1'
#
loop_
_entity.id
_entity.type
_entity.pdbx_description
1 polymer ?
#
loop_
_entity_poly.entity_id
_entity_poly.type
_entity_poly.pdbx_seq_one_letter_code
_entity_poly.pdbx_strand_id
1 'polypeptide(L)'
;MTDRRPAVVRVGSIPVGGGHPLVLIGGPCAIEDEKHALLTAERLAAIAAEHHVPFVYKSSYDKANRSSIHGYRGPGLSAGLRILRKVRERVGVPVLSDVHQVSEVGPAAEVLDVLQIPAFLCRQTDLVVAAARTGRPVNVKKGQFLAPGDMRNVADKILSTGNRAILLTERGTSFGYHNLVVDMRGLLDMRALGFPVVFDATHAVQLPGGAGDRSGGERKYVPALARAAVAFGIDALFLEMHEDPDRTLADGRPLSDGPNMLRIDDLPRLLAEVTAIDRAVRA
;
A
#
# COMPACT_ATOMS: atom_id res chain seq x y z
N MET A 1 -18.58 -0.40 -20.16
CA MET A 1 -17.54 -0.94 -19.27
C MET A 1 -16.56 -1.70 -20.13
N THR A 2 -15.30 -1.29 -20.21
CA THR A 2 -14.31 -1.96 -21.06
C THR A 2 -14.06 -3.37 -20.52
N ASP A 3 -14.38 -4.35 -21.37
CA ASP A 3 -14.45 -5.80 -21.10
C ASP A 3 -13.09 -6.49 -20.84
N ARG A 4 -12.05 -5.74 -20.48
CA ARG A 4 -10.75 -6.32 -20.13
C ARG A 4 -10.61 -6.45 -18.63
N ARG A 5 -10.90 -7.65 -18.13
CA ARG A 5 -10.47 -8.06 -16.78
C ARG A 5 -8.94 -7.92 -16.69
N PRO A 6 -8.40 -7.29 -15.64
CA PRO A 6 -6.96 -7.22 -15.45
C PRO A 6 -6.36 -8.62 -15.26
N ALA A 7 -5.06 -8.76 -15.53
CA ALA A 7 -4.34 -10.00 -15.25
C ALA A 7 -4.48 -10.40 -13.77
N VAL A 8 -4.38 -11.70 -13.48
CA VAL A 8 -4.32 -12.19 -12.09
C VAL A 8 -2.87 -12.20 -11.64
N VAL A 9 -2.58 -11.54 -10.52
CA VAL A 9 -1.28 -11.56 -9.84
C VAL A 9 -1.42 -12.36 -8.55
N ARG A 10 -0.53 -13.32 -8.31
CA ARG A 10 -0.51 -14.09 -7.05
C ARG A 10 0.45 -13.47 -6.06
N VAL A 11 -0.07 -13.07 -4.90
CA VAL A 11 0.68 -12.61 -3.73
C VAL A 11 0.67 -13.74 -2.69
N GLY A 12 1.75 -14.53 -2.66
CA GLY A 12 1.71 -15.83 -1.98
C GLY A 12 0.62 -16.71 -2.60
N SER A 13 -0.34 -17.15 -1.78
CA SER A 13 -1.51 -17.91 -2.23
C SER A 13 -2.69 -17.04 -2.71
N ILE A 14 -2.67 -15.73 -2.43
CA ILE A 14 -3.79 -14.80 -2.67
C ILE A 14 -3.79 -14.32 -4.12
N PRO A 15 -4.84 -14.58 -4.92
CA PRO A 15 -4.99 -13.98 -6.24
C PRO A 15 -5.54 -12.54 -6.14
N VAL A 16 -4.92 -11.62 -6.87
CA VAL A 16 -5.34 -10.21 -6.99
C VAL A 16 -5.64 -9.92 -8.46
N GLY A 17 -6.80 -9.33 -8.76
CA GLY A 17 -7.24 -9.07 -10.13
C GLY A 17 -8.13 -10.17 -10.73
N GLY A 18 -8.37 -10.11 -12.04
CA GLY A 18 -9.13 -11.12 -12.81
C GLY A 18 -10.59 -11.36 -12.39
N GLY A 19 -11.16 -10.49 -11.53
CA GLY A 19 -12.50 -10.69 -10.97
C GLY A 19 -12.53 -11.41 -9.62
N HIS A 20 -11.37 -11.73 -9.03
CA HIS A 20 -11.31 -12.24 -7.66
C HIS A 20 -11.83 -11.20 -6.64
N PRO A 21 -12.23 -11.64 -5.43
CA PRO A 21 -12.70 -10.74 -4.37
C PRO A 21 -11.67 -9.66 -4.01
N LEU A 22 -12.15 -8.50 -3.55
CA LEU A 22 -11.31 -7.42 -3.05
C LEU A 22 -10.32 -7.92 -1.98
N VAL A 23 -9.04 -7.56 -2.13
CA VAL A 23 -7.98 -7.87 -1.15
C VAL A 23 -7.69 -6.67 -0.25
N LEU A 24 -7.45 -6.91 1.03
CA LEU A 24 -6.92 -5.90 1.95
C LEU A 24 -5.38 -6.00 2.00
N ILE A 25 -4.69 -4.91 1.68
CA ILE A 25 -3.27 -4.71 1.98
C ILE A 25 -3.21 -3.74 3.16
N GLY A 26 -2.75 -4.17 4.34
CA GLY A 26 -2.75 -3.25 5.46
C GLY A 26 -1.89 -3.63 6.66
N GLY A 27 -1.68 -2.64 7.52
CA GLY A 27 -0.84 -2.71 8.71
C GLY A 27 -0.39 -1.32 9.15
N PRO A 28 0.60 -1.19 10.06
CA PRO A 28 1.08 0.11 10.48
C PRO A 28 1.95 0.80 9.41
N CYS A 29 2.12 2.11 9.56
CA CYS A 29 2.89 2.93 8.62
C CYS A 29 4.36 2.51 8.53
N ALA A 30 4.95 2.23 9.69
CA ALA A 30 6.32 1.76 9.89
C ALA A 30 6.31 0.67 10.96
N ILE A 31 7.34 -0.16 10.99
CA ILE A 31 7.55 -1.10 12.09
C ILE A 31 8.01 -0.29 13.30
N GLU A 32 7.27 -0.38 14.41
CA GLU A 32 7.64 0.26 15.69
C GLU A 32 8.56 -0.66 16.48
N ASP A 33 8.08 -1.86 16.74
CA ASP A 33 8.82 -2.97 17.33
C ASP A 33 8.20 -4.31 16.90
N GLU A 34 8.86 -5.41 17.28
CA GLU A 34 8.44 -6.75 16.90
C GLU A 34 7.12 -7.19 17.56
N LYS A 35 6.89 -6.80 18.82
CA LYS A 35 5.68 -7.17 19.56
C LYS A 35 4.48 -6.45 18.93
N HIS A 36 4.62 -5.15 18.68
CA HIS A 36 3.60 -4.35 18.01
C HIS A 36 3.27 -4.89 16.62
N ALA A 37 4.29 -5.23 15.82
CA ALA A 37 4.08 -5.77 14.48
C ALA A 37 3.31 -7.11 14.50
N LEU A 38 3.64 -8.02 15.42
CA LEU A 38 2.94 -9.31 15.56
C LEU A 38 1.49 -9.11 16.02
N LEU A 39 1.28 -8.35 17.10
CA LEU A 39 -0.07 -8.11 17.63
C LEU A 39 -0.97 -7.41 16.62
N THR A 40 -0.42 -6.43 15.88
CA THR A 40 -1.17 -5.74 14.83
C THR A 40 -1.50 -6.69 13.67
N ALA A 41 -0.54 -7.50 13.22
CA ALA A 41 -0.77 -8.48 12.16
C ALA A 41 -1.84 -9.51 12.55
N GLU A 42 -1.77 -10.08 13.75
CA GLU A 42 -2.76 -11.04 14.28
C GLU A 42 -4.15 -10.42 14.33
N ARG A 43 -4.26 -9.20 14.88
CA ARG A 43 -5.54 -8.50 15.00
C ARG A 43 -6.16 -8.18 13.65
N LEU A 44 -5.38 -7.67 12.71
CA LEU A 44 -5.87 -7.35 11.37
C LEU A 44 -6.23 -8.60 10.57
N ALA A 45 -5.46 -9.68 10.70
CA ALA A 45 -5.78 -10.96 10.07
C ALA A 45 -7.09 -11.54 10.60
N ALA A 46 -7.34 -11.47 11.91
CA ALA A 46 -8.59 -11.92 12.52
C ALA A 46 -9.80 -11.13 12.00
N ILE A 47 -9.72 -9.79 11.99
CA ILE A 47 -10.78 -8.93 11.45
C ILE A 47 -11.02 -9.24 9.96
N ALA A 48 -9.96 -9.33 9.15
CA ALA A 48 -10.10 -9.63 7.73
C ALA A 48 -10.74 -11.00 7.49
N ALA A 49 -10.39 -12.01 8.29
CA ALA A 49 -10.98 -13.35 8.22
C ALA A 49 -12.48 -13.35 8.57
N GLU A 50 -12.90 -12.63 9.61
CA GLU A 50 -14.32 -12.47 9.98
C GLU A 50 -15.15 -11.89 8.83
N HIS A 51 -14.57 -10.93 8.10
CA HIS A 51 -15.21 -10.31 6.92
C HIS A 51 -14.95 -11.06 5.61
N HIS A 52 -14.28 -12.20 5.63
CA HIS A 52 -13.94 -13.02 4.46
C HIS A 52 -13.15 -12.25 3.39
N VAL A 53 -12.27 -11.35 3.83
CA VAL A 53 -11.40 -10.52 2.97
C VAL A 53 -9.98 -11.11 3.00
N PRO A 54 -9.39 -11.48 1.85
CA PRO A 54 -7.99 -11.90 1.81
C PRO A 54 -7.07 -10.76 2.28
N PHE A 55 -6.03 -11.11 3.05
CA PHE A 55 -5.20 -10.12 3.74
C PHE A 55 -3.71 -10.28 3.43
N VAL A 56 -3.07 -9.16 3.08
CA VAL A 56 -1.62 -9.01 2.96
C VAL A 56 -1.16 -8.00 4.00
N TYR A 57 -0.26 -8.42 4.89
CA TYR A 57 0.28 -7.53 5.91
C TYR A 57 1.29 -6.55 5.30
N LYS A 58 1.14 -5.26 5.59
CA LYS A 58 2.07 -4.21 5.17
C LYS A 58 2.68 -3.53 6.38
N SER A 59 4.00 -3.35 6.37
CA SER A 59 4.68 -2.37 7.21
C SER A 59 6.04 -2.01 6.61
N SER A 60 6.47 -0.76 6.76
CA SER A 60 7.76 -0.28 6.24
C SER A 60 8.86 -0.49 7.29
N TYR A 61 9.99 -1.08 6.89
CA TYR A 61 11.17 -1.19 7.75
C TYR A 61 12.00 0.11 7.82
N ASP A 62 11.89 0.95 6.79
CA ASP A 62 12.51 2.27 6.72
C ASP A 62 11.54 3.31 6.13
N LYS A 63 11.55 4.53 6.67
CA LYS A 63 10.90 5.71 6.09
C LYS A 63 11.98 6.63 5.51
N ALA A 64 12.48 6.28 4.32
CA ALA A 64 13.59 6.96 3.66
C ALA A 64 13.30 8.39 3.17
N ASN A 65 12.06 8.87 3.29
CA ASN A 65 11.56 10.10 2.69
C ASN A 65 10.86 11.03 3.70
N ARG A 66 11.18 10.93 4.99
CA ARG A 66 10.70 11.90 5.99
C ARG A 66 11.13 13.33 5.59
N SER A 67 10.23 14.30 5.75
CA SER A 67 10.55 15.72 5.49
C SER A 67 11.65 16.26 6.41
N SER A 68 11.63 15.85 7.68
CA SER A 68 12.66 16.18 8.67
C SER A 68 13.62 15.02 8.88
N ILE A 69 14.92 15.33 9.02
CA ILE A 69 15.97 14.36 9.36
C ILE A 69 15.74 13.72 10.74
N HIS A 70 14.96 14.38 11.59
CA HIS A 70 14.59 13.88 12.91
C HIS A 70 13.28 13.06 12.88
N GLY A 71 12.72 12.74 11.72
CA GLY A 71 11.58 11.84 11.65
C GLY A 71 11.95 10.42 12.08
N TYR A 72 11.06 9.72 12.80
CA TYR A 72 11.24 8.29 13.04
C TYR A 72 11.34 7.51 11.73
N ARG A 73 12.27 6.58 11.65
CA ARG A 73 12.53 5.84 10.40
C ARG A 73 12.15 4.36 10.46
N GLY A 74 11.91 3.79 11.63
CA GLY A 74 11.75 2.34 11.77
C GLY A 74 13.08 1.65 12.14
N PRO A 75 13.08 0.31 12.21
CA PRO A 75 14.21 -0.50 12.67
C PRO A 75 15.32 -0.65 11.61
N GLY A 76 15.10 -0.18 10.38
CA GLY A 76 16.01 -0.37 9.25
C GLY A 76 15.93 -1.76 8.62
N LEU A 77 16.68 -1.95 7.54
CA LEU A 77 16.56 -3.11 6.64
C LEU A 77 16.69 -4.47 7.37
N SER A 78 17.82 -4.72 8.04
CA SER A 78 18.11 -6.05 8.60
C SER A 78 17.11 -6.45 9.70
N ALA A 79 16.90 -5.57 10.69
CA ALA A 79 15.98 -5.84 11.79
C ALA A 79 14.51 -5.85 11.32
N GLY A 80 14.12 -4.97 10.41
CA GLY A 80 12.77 -4.93 9.85
C GLY A 80 12.43 -6.16 9.02
N LEU A 81 13.32 -6.62 8.14
CA LEU A 81 13.11 -7.85 7.38
C LEU A 81 13.04 -9.08 8.28
N ARG A 82 13.83 -9.14 9.36
CA ARG A 82 13.71 -10.20 10.38
C ARG A 82 12.33 -10.21 11.04
N ILE A 83 11.79 -9.04 11.38
CA ILE A 83 10.44 -8.90 11.97
C ILE A 83 9.36 -9.30 10.96
N LEU A 84 9.45 -8.84 9.70
CA LEU A 84 8.47 -9.18 8.66
C LEU A 84 8.48 -10.68 8.33
N ARG A 85 9.66 -11.32 8.33
CA ARG A 85 9.76 -12.79 8.22
C ARG A 85 9.00 -13.47 9.36
N LYS A 86 9.16 -12.99 10.59
CA LYS A 86 8.47 -13.54 11.76
C LYS A 86 6.95 -13.36 11.68
N VAL A 87 6.47 -12.21 11.19
CA VAL A 87 5.03 -11.98 10.93
C VAL A 87 4.51 -12.98 9.91
N ARG A 88 5.20 -13.14 8.77
CA ARG A 88 4.85 -14.09 7.71
C ARG A 88 4.74 -15.52 8.24
N GLU A 89 5.71 -15.97 9.03
CA GLU A 89 5.77 -17.33 9.56
C GLU A 89 4.76 -17.60 10.68
N ARG A 90 4.57 -16.64 11.62
CA ARG A 90 3.72 -16.86 12.79
C ARG A 90 2.24 -16.62 12.53
N VAL A 91 1.92 -15.59 11.75
CA VAL A 91 0.54 -15.22 11.44
C VAL A 91 0.06 -15.92 10.17
N GLY A 92 0.99 -16.38 9.33
CA GLY A 92 0.66 -17.14 8.11
C GLY A 92 0.10 -16.28 6.97
N VAL A 93 0.41 -14.98 6.97
CA VAL A 93 -0.06 -14.01 5.96
C VAL A 93 1.09 -13.55 5.06
N PRO A 94 0.85 -13.28 3.76
CA PRO A 94 1.86 -12.67 2.90
C PRO A 94 2.26 -11.30 3.42
N VAL A 95 3.53 -10.92 3.23
CA VAL A 95 4.05 -9.62 3.68
C VAL A 95 4.54 -8.74 2.54
N LEU A 96 4.26 -7.45 2.65
CA LEU A 96 4.63 -6.40 1.71
C LEU A 96 5.38 -5.28 2.45
N SER A 97 6.50 -4.84 1.87
CA SER A 97 7.19 -3.61 2.28
C SER A 97 7.76 -2.91 1.05
N ASP A 98 8.02 -1.62 1.20
CA ASP A 98 8.72 -0.82 0.22
C ASP A 98 10.24 -1.02 0.22
N VAL A 99 10.85 -0.81 -0.96
CA VAL A 99 12.30 -0.77 -1.18
C VAL A 99 12.70 0.60 -1.73
N HIS A 100 13.75 1.18 -1.17
CA HIS A 100 14.18 2.56 -1.42
C HIS A 100 15.47 2.62 -2.22
N GLN A 101 16.29 1.56 -2.19
CA GLN A 101 17.57 1.48 -2.90
C GLN A 101 17.75 0.11 -3.56
N VAL A 102 18.53 0.07 -4.65
CA VAL A 102 18.82 -1.18 -5.39
C VAL A 102 19.48 -2.24 -4.49
N SER A 103 20.34 -1.82 -3.57
CA SER A 103 21.02 -2.70 -2.60
C SER A 103 20.07 -3.41 -1.62
N GLU A 104 18.87 -2.85 -1.39
CA GLU A 104 17.87 -3.44 -0.50
C GLU A 104 17.08 -4.56 -1.17
N VAL A 105 16.99 -4.54 -2.51
CA VAL A 105 16.09 -5.39 -3.30
C VAL A 105 16.35 -6.88 -3.09
N GLY A 106 17.62 -7.30 -3.14
CA GLY A 106 18.02 -8.70 -2.96
C GLY A 106 17.57 -9.25 -1.60
N PRO A 107 18.07 -8.68 -0.48
CA PRO A 107 17.67 -9.08 0.87
C PRO A 107 16.16 -9.00 1.09
N ALA A 108 15.49 -7.97 0.57
CA ALA A 108 14.05 -7.80 0.71
C ALA A 108 13.28 -8.91 -0.02
N ALA A 109 13.69 -9.32 -1.22
CA ALA A 109 13.02 -10.35 -2.01
C ALA A 109 13.10 -11.76 -1.40
N GLU A 110 14.04 -12.01 -0.48
CA GLU A 110 14.10 -13.26 0.28
C GLU A 110 12.95 -13.38 1.29
N VAL A 111 12.42 -12.25 1.77
CA VAL A 111 11.42 -12.19 2.84
C VAL A 111 10.05 -11.79 2.32
N LEU A 112 10.00 -10.76 1.49
CA LEU A 112 8.76 -10.13 1.06
C LEU A 112 8.09 -10.93 -0.05
N ASP A 113 6.77 -11.11 0.07
CA ASP A 113 5.96 -11.71 -0.98
C ASP A 113 5.58 -10.69 -2.07
N VAL A 114 5.69 -9.39 -1.77
CA VAL A 114 5.53 -8.27 -2.72
C VAL A 114 6.54 -7.17 -2.41
N LEU A 115 7.23 -6.67 -3.43
CA LEU A 115 8.11 -5.50 -3.35
C LEU A 115 7.32 -4.25 -3.74
N GLN A 116 7.28 -3.23 -2.89
CA GLN A 116 6.65 -1.96 -3.24
C GLN A 116 7.68 -0.92 -3.70
N ILE A 117 7.40 -0.29 -4.85
CA ILE A 117 8.15 0.88 -5.31
C ILE A 117 7.47 2.15 -4.78
N PRO A 118 8.17 3.00 -4.00
CA PRO A 118 7.63 4.25 -3.47
C PRO A 118 7.22 5.24 -4.56
N ALA A 119 6.22 6.08 -4.26
CA ALA A 119 5.65 7.05 -5.21
C ALA A 119 6.71 8.01 -5.80
N PHE A 120 7.65 8.51 -4.99
CA PHE A 120 8.72 9.38 -5.47
C PHE A 120 9.75 8.65 -6.36
N LEU A 121 9.86 7.33 -6.21
CA LEU A 121 10.86 6.51 -6.89
C LEU A 121 10.28 5.72 -8.07
N CYS A 122 8.99 5.88 -8.38
CA CYS A 122 8.28 5.10 -9.41
C CYS A 122 8.88 5.22 -10.82
N ARG A 123 9.65 6.29 -11.11
CA ARG A 123 10.36 6.43 -12.40
C ARG A 123 11.82 5.97 -12.38
N GLN A 124 12.40 5.62 -11.23
CA GLN A 124 13.82 5.29 -11.13
C GLN A 124 14.09 3.93 -11.79
N THR A 125 14.64 3.96 -13.00
CA THR A 125 14.77 2.78 -13.87
C THR A 125 15.52 1.67 -13.18
N ASP A 126 16.67 1.95 -12.55
CA ASP A 126 17.50 0.93 -11.94
C ASP A 126 16.80 0.23 -10.77
N LEU A 127 16.09 0.98 -9.92
CA LEU A 127 15.33 0.43 -8.80
C LEU A 127 14.15 -0.42 -9.30
N VAL A 128 13.38 0.09 -10.25
CA VAL A 128 12.22 -0.62 -10.80
C VAL A 128 12.65 -1.92 -11.50
N VAL A 129 13.70 -1.87 -12.32
CA VAL A 129 14.25 -3.04 -13.02
C VAL A 129 14.86 -4.03 -12.04
N ALA A 130 15.59 -3.57 -11.01
CA ALA A 130 16.15 -4.45 -9.99
C ALA A 130 15.04 -5.21 -9.25
N ALA A 131 14.00 -4.52 -8.78
CA ALA A 131 12.86 -5.14 -8.12
C ALA A 131 12.16 -6.15 -9.04
N ALA A 132 11.94 -5.79 -10.30
CA ALA A 132 11.31 -6.64 -11.29
C ALA A 132 12.10 -7.94 -11.57
N ARG A 133 13.43 -7.86 -11.66
CA ARG A 133 14.32 -9.02 -11.89
C ARG A 133 14.28 -10.09 -10.78
N THR A 134 13.78 -9.76 -9.60
CA THR A 134 13.61 -10.73 -8.52
C THR A 134 12.52 -11.77 -8.82
N GLY A 135 11.64 -11.49 -9.79
CA GLY A 135 10.46 -12.31 -10.09
C GLY A 135 9.33 -12.20 -9.05
N ARG A 136 9.52 -11.42 -7.97
CA ARG A 136 8.44 -11.11 -7.02
C ARG A 136 7.39 -10.20 -7.66
N PRO A 137 6.13 -10.27 -7.22
CA PRO A 137 5.16 -9.22 -7.50
C PRO A 137 5.71 -7.84 -7.11
N VAL A 138 5.50 -6.86 -7.99
CA VAL A 138 5.91 -5.47 -7.79
C VAL A 138 4.68 -4.59 -7.67
N ASN A 139 4.49 -3.99 -6.50
CA ASN A 139 3.46 -2.97 -6.27
C ASN A 139 4.03 -1.57 -6.53
N VAL A 140 3.55 -0.87 -7.54
CA VAL A 140 4.06 0.47 -7.86
C VAL A 140 3.08 1.53 -7.39
N LYS A 141 3.49 2.35 -6.43
CA LYS A 141 2.74 3.56 -6.04
C LYS A 141 2.87 4.60 -7.16
N LYS A 142 1.74 5.04 -7.73
CA LYS A 142 1.74 6.15 -8.69
C LYS A 142 2.27 7.41 -8.01
N GLY A 143 3.26 8.05 -8.64
CA GLY A 143 3.75 9.36 -8.19
C GLY A 143 2.62 10.39 -8.21
N GLN A 144 2.50 11.23 -7.18
CA GLN A 144 1.48 12.30 -7.17
C GLN A 144 1.65 13.34 -8.29
N PHE A 145 2.75 13.27 -9.04
CA PHE A 145 3.07 14.09 -10.22
C PHE A 145 2.82 13.37 -11.55
N LEU A 146 2.29 12.14 -11.54
CA LEU A 146 2.02 11.36 -12.76
C LEU A 146 0.52 11.30 -13.06
N ALA A 147 0.19 11.39 -14.35
CA ALA A 147 -1.13 11.01 -14.83
C ALA A 147 -1.30 9.48 -14.75
N PRO A 148 -2.53 8.95 -14.59
CA PRO A 148 -2.81 7.52 -14.59
C PRO A 148 -2.21 6.77 -15.80
N GLY A 149 -2.33 7.33 -17.00
CA GLY A 149 -1.81 6.72 -18.24
C GLY A 149 -0.28 6.62 -18.30
N ASP A 150 0.45 7.49 -17.58
CA ASP A 150 1.92 7.48 -17.56
C ASP A 150 2.49 6.25 -16.85
N MET A 151 1.67 5.58 -16.04
CA MET A 151 2.03 4.32 -15.40
C MET A 151 2.34 3.21 -16.39
N ARG A 152 1.90 3.33 -17.67
CA ARG A 152 2.33 2.45 -18.76
C ARG A 152 3.84 2.36 -18.86
N ASN A 153 4.55 3.49 -18.80
CA ASN A 153 6.00 3.51 -18.92
C ASN A 153 6.70 2.80 -17.74
N VAL A 154 6.10 2.86 -16.54
CA VAL A 154 6.64 2.16 -15.37
C VAL A 154 6.36 0.66 -15.47
N ALA A 155 5.17 0.27 -15.93
CA ALA A 155 4.84 -1.12 -16.20
C ALA A 155 5.75 -1.71 -17.29
N ASP A 156 6.03 -0.98 -18.37
CA ASP A 156 6.90 -1.43 -19.47
C ASP A 156 8.33 -1.70 -19.00
N LYS A 157 8.85 -0.93 -18.03
CA LYS A 157 10.14 -1.23 -17.37
C LYS A 157 10.11 -2.58 -16.67
N ILE A 158 9.05 -2.87 -15.90
CA ILE A 158 8.91 -4.16 -15.22
C ILE A 158 8.77 -5.30 -16.25
N LEU A 159 7.91 -5.12 -17.25
CA LEU A 159 7.68 -6.08 -18.34
C LEU A 159 8.96 -6.40 -19.13
N SER A 160 9.86 -5.43 -19.33
CA SER A 160 11.14 -5.61 -20.02
C SER A 160 12.06 -6.66 -19.37
N THR A 161 11.79 -7.01 -18.11
CA THR A 161 12.53 -8.05 -17.37
C THR A 161 11.87 -9.44 -17.48
N GLY A 162 10.73 -9.54 -18.16
CA GLY A 162 9.88 -10.73 -18.20
C GLY A 162 8.91 -10.85 -17.03
N ASN A 163 9.02 -10.01 -16.00
CA ASN A 163 8.10 -10.02 -14.87
C ASN A 163 6.74 -9.37 -15.25
N ARG A 164 5.65 -10.12 -15.08
CA ARG A 164 4.28 -9.67 -15.36
C ARG A 164 3.42 -9.50 -14.09
N ALA A 165 3.99 -9.79 -12.92
CA ALA A 165 3.31 -9.69 -11.63
C ALA A 165 3.34 -8.23 -11.13
N ILE A 166 2.50 -7.38 -11.73
CA ILE A 166 2.49 -5.94 -11.49
C ILE A 166 1.18 -5.54 -10.81
N LEU A 167 1.26 -4.78 -9.72
CA LEU A 167 0.12 -4.09 -9.11
C LEU A 167 0.34 -2.58 -9.27
N LEU A 168 -0.70 -1.83 -9.66
CA LEU A 168 -0.65 -0.37 -9.81
C LEU A 168 -1.45 0.30 -8.70
N THR A 169 -0.82 1.10 -7.85
CA THR A 169 -1.49 1.74 -6.71
C THR A 169 -1.74 3.23 -6.94
N GLU A 170 -3.01 3.65 -6.92
CA GLU A 170 -3.42 5.05 -6.79
C GLU A 170 -3.23 5.53 -5.35
N ARG A 171 -2.79 6.77 -5.18
CA ARG A 171 -2.54 7.40 -3.86
C ARG A 171 -2.76 8.93 -3.85
N GLY A 172 -3.48 9.46 -4.85
CA GLY A 172 -3.72 10.88 -5.07
C GLY A 172 -2.74 11.53 -6.05
N THR A 173 -3.16 12.66 -6.59
CA THR A 173 -2.41 13.53 -7.49
C THR A 173 -2.32 14.92 -6.88
N SER A 174 -1.19 15.61 -7.03
CA SER A 174 -0.99 16.96 -6.50
C SER A 174 -2.05 17.93 -7.02
N PHE A 175 -2.70 18.65 -6.11
CA PHE A 175 -3.73 19.65 -6.43
C PHE A 175 -3.40 20.98 -5.78
N GLY A 176 -2.64 21.81 -6.51
CA GLY A 176 -2.02 23.00 -5.93
C GLY A 176 -0.91 22.62 -4.93
N TYR A 177 -0.69 23.49 -3.94
CA TYR A 177 0.31 23.26 -2.90
C TYR A 177 -0.28 22.52 -1.70
N HIS A 178 0.50 21.60 -1.14
CA HIS A 178 0.19 20.88 0.12
C HIS A 178 -1.10 20.07 0.13
N ASN A 179 -1.66 19.73 -1.04
CA ASN A 179 -2.91 19.00 -1.14
C ASN A 179 -2.89 17.95 -2.25
N LEU A 180 -3.69 16.90 -2.08
CA LEU A 180 -3.92 15.83 -3.04
C LEU A 180 -5.40 15.75 -3.39
N VAL A 181 -5.67 15.37 -4.64
CA VAL A 181 -7.01 14.98 -5.09
C VAL A 181 -6.95 13.61 -5.75
N VAL A 182 -8.00 12.82 -5.60
CA VAL A 182 -8.17 11.55 -6.31
C VAL A 182 -9.10 11.75 -7.49
N ASP A 183 -8.56 11.62 -8.70
CA ASP A 183 -9.40 11.48 -9.90
C ASP A 183 -9.83 10.02 -10.03
N MET A 184 -11.07 9.71 -9.62
CA MET A 184 -11.60 8.34 -9.65
C MET A 184 -11.65 7.75 -11.07
N ARG A 185 -11.70 8.58 -12.11
CA ARG A 185 -11.61 8.10 -13.51
C ARG A 185 -10.26 7.43 -13.79
N GLY A 186 -9.21 7.92 -13.15
CA GLY A 186 -7.85 7.39 -13.25
C GLY A 186 -7.73 5.93 -12.81
N LEU A 187 -8.63 5.43 -11.95
CA LEU A 187 -8.68 4.02 -11.59
C LEU A 187 -9.03 3.14 -12.80
N LEU A 188 -9.93 3.60 -13.67
CA LEU A 188 -10.29 2.91 -14.91
C LEU A 188 -9.18 3.01 -15.95
N ASP A 189 -8.53 4.17 -16.04
CA ASP A 189 -7.40 4.38 -16.95
C ASP A 189 -6.22 3.46 -16.61
N MET A 190 -5.86 3.34 -15.32
CA MET A 190 -4.82 2.39 -14.88
C MET A 190 -5.25 0.94 -15.13
N ARG A 191 -6.52 0.59 -14.90
CA ARG A 191 -7.03 -0.76 -15.19
C ARG A 191 -6.90 -1.11 -16.66
N ALA A 192 -7.13 -0.15 -17.56
CA ALA A 192 -6.99 -0.34 -19.01
C ALA A 192 -5.55 -0.72 -19.44
N LEU A 193 -4.55 -0.53 -18.57
CA LEU A 193 -3.19 -1.03 -18.79
C LEU A 193 -3.06 -2.55 -18.61
N GLY A 194 -4.09 -3.22 -18.07
CA GLY A 194 -4.18 -4.68 -17.97
C GLY A 194 -3.68 -5.27 -16.65
N PHE A 195 -3.44 -4.45 -15.64
CA PHE A 195 -2.92 -4.87 -14.33
C PHE A 195 -3.92 -4.61 -13.20
N PRO A 196 -3.88 -5.39 -12.11
CA PRO A 196 -4.68 -5.10 -10.93
C PRO A 196 -4.42 -3.70 -10.39
N VAL A 197 -5.51 -3.01 -10.02
CA VAL A 197 -5.47 -1.66 -9.47
C VAL A 197 -5.69 -1.72 -7.97
N VAL A 198 -4.78 -1.12 -7.23
CA VAL A 198 -4.83 -0.94 -5.78
C VAL A 198 -5.19 0.51 -5.49
N PHE A 199 -6.00 0.76 -4.47
CA PHE A 199 -6.25 2.12 -3.97
C PHE A 199 -5.69 2.29 -2.56
N ASP A 200 -4.74 3.20 -2.40
CA ASP A 200 -4.18 3.60 -1.11
C ASP A 200 -5.00 4.74 -0.52
N ALA A 201 -6.02 4.36 0.25
CA ALA A 201 -6.95 5.31 0.85
C ALA A 201 -6.29 6.17 1.94
N THR A 202 -5.26 5.63 2.61
CA THR A 202 -4.49 6.35 3.63
C THR A 202 -3.69 7.48 3.00
N HIS A 203 -2.86 7.21 2.01
CA HIS A 203 -1.99 8.25 1.45
C HIS A 203 -2.75 9.21 0.51
N ALA A 204 -3.92 8.81 0.02
CA ALA A 204 -4.80 9.68 -0.75
C ALA A 204 -5.32 10.91 0.02
N VAL A 205 -5.35 10.86 1.35
CA VAL A 205 -5.79 11.97 2.21
C VAL A 205 -4.65 12.78 2.81
N GLN A 206 -3.42 12.58 2.32
CA GLN A 206 -2.26 13.33 2.77
C GLN A 206 -2.35 14.80 2.37
N LEU A 207 -1.84 15.65 3.26
CA LEU A 207 -1.56 17.06 3.02
C LEU A 207 -0.02 17.25 3.05
N PRO A 208 0.70 17.00 1.94
CA PRO A 208 2.16 16.89 1.96
C PRO A 208 2.83 18.21 2.34
N GLY A 209 3.62 18.20 3.43
CA GLY A 209 4.25 19.42 3.97
C GLY A 209 3.28 20.41 4.61
N GLY A 210 1.99 20.08 4.72
CA GLY A 210 0.96 20.97 5.30
C GLY A 210 1.14 21.26 6.79
N ALA A 211 2.03 20.53 7.48
CA ALA A 211 2.36 20.72 8.89
C ALA A 211 3.80 21.24 9.10
N GLY A 212 4.43 21.82 8.06
CA GLY A 212 5.79 22.36 8.13
C GLY A 212 6.85 21.27 8.03
N ASP A 213 7.19 20.63 9.15
CA ASP A 213 8.27 19.64 9.24
C ASP A 213 7.82 18.19 8.94
N ARG A 214 6.54 18.02 8.58
CA ARG A 214 5.91 16.72 8.26
C ARG A 214 4.66 16.87 7.39
N SER A 215 4.14 15.73 6.93
CA SER A 215 2.82 15.68 6.28
C SER A 215 1.71 15.85 7.31
N GLY A 216 0.69 16.64 6.95
CA GLY A 216 -0.62 16.56 7.58
C GLY A 216 -1.44 15.40 7.00
N GLY A 217 -2.73 15.39 7.29
CA GLY A 217 -3.65 14.38 6.79
C GLY A 217 -5.09 14.59 7.23
N GLU A 218 -6.03 14.03 6.48
CA GLU A 218 -7.45 14.11 6.78
C GLU A 218 -8.09 12.70 6.88
N ARG A 219 -7.65 11.89 7.87
CA ARG A 219 -8.14 10.51 8.10
C ARG A 219 -9.67 10.36 8.07
N LYS A 220 -10.43 11.40 8.42
CA LYS A 220 -11.90 11.43 8.36
C LYS A 220 -12.46 11.10 6.97
N TYR A 221 -11.70 11.32 5.89
CA TYR A 221 -12.12 11.00 4.52
C TYR A 221 -11.74 9.60 4.06
N VAL A 222 -10.91 8.85 4.80
CA VAL A 222 -10.46 7.50 4.43
C VAL A 222 -11.64 6.56 4.15
N PRO A 223 -12.68 6.44 5.03
CA PRO A 223 -13.79 5.53 4.75
C PRO A 223 -14.58 5.90 3.49
N ALA A 224 -14.80 7.20 3.26
CA ALA A 224 -15.57 7.66 2.10
C ALA A 224 -14.83 7.41 0.78
N LEU A 225 -13.52 7.71 0.73
CA LEU A 225 -12.71 7.45 -0.46
C LEU A 225 -12.52 5.96 -0.73
N ALA A 226 -12.38 5.14 0.32
CA ALA A 226 -12.31 3.68 0.18
C ALA A 226 -13.60 3.12 -0.46
N ARG A 227 -14.78 3.52 0.02
CA ARG A 227 -16.08 3.13 -0.58
C ARG A 227 -16.18 3.57 -2.04
N ALA A 228 -15.78 4.81 -2.35
CA ALA A 228 -15.80 5.34 -3.71
C ALA A 228 -14.88 4.54 -4.65
N ALA A 229 -13.65 4.25 -4.24
CA ALA A 229 -12.71 3.50 -5.06
C ALA A 229 -13.18 2.05 -5.30
N VAL A 230 -13.77 1.40 -4.28
CA VAL A 230 -14.36 0.06 -4.43
C VAL A 230 -15.56 0.07 -5.37
N ALA A 231 -16.38 1.12 -5.37
CA ALA A 231 -17.45 1.29 -6.36
C ALA A 231 -16.93 1.42 -7.82
N PHE A 232 -15.69 1.88 -8.01
CA PHE A 232 -15.00 1.88 -9.31
C PHE A 232 -14.31 0.54 -9.63
N GLY A 233 -14.45 -0.46 -8.77
CA GLY A 233 -14.09 -1.86 -9.00
C GLY A 233 -12.63 -2.23 -8.78
N ILE A 234 -11.89 -1.50 -7.92
CA ILE A 234 -10.47 -1.82 -7.61
C ILE A 234 -10.29 -3.27 -7.15
N ASP A 235 -9.07 -3.79 -7.26
CA ASP A 235 -8.74 -5.19 -6.96
C ASP A 235 -8.16 -5.36 -5.54
N ALA A 236 -7.56 -4.31 -4.99
CA ALA A 236 -7.15 -4.29 -3.59
C ALA A 236 -7.30 -2.90 -2.96
N LEU A 237 -7.63 -2.88 -1.67
CA LEU A 237 -7.65 -1.69 -0.84
C LEU A 237 -6.40 -1.68 0.03
N PHE A 238 -5.63 -0.60 -0.02
CA PHE A 238 -4.47 -0.37 0.82
C PHE A 238 -4.83 0.59 1.96
N LEU A 239 -4.55 0.19 3.20
CA LEU A 239 -4.80 0.96 4.42
C LEU A 239 -3.63 0.87 5.39
N GLU A 240 -3.21 2.01 5.93
CA GLU A 240 -2.40 2.04 7.15
C GLU A 240 -3.29 2.29 8.37
N MET A 241 -3.06 1.51 9.42
CA MET A 241 -3.89 1.47 10.62
C MET A 241 -3.04 1.42 11.89
N HIS A 242 -3.57 1.99 12.97
CA HIS A 242 -2.96 1.95 14.30
C HIS A 242 -4.05 1.91 15.37
N GLU A 243 -3.76 1.33 16.54
CA GLU A 243 -4.64 1.37 17.71
C GLU A 243 -4.78 2.78 18.29
N ASP A 244 -3.73 3.57 18.14
CA ASP A 244 -3.64 4.96 18.57
C ASP A 244 -2.90 5.82 17.53
N PRO A 245 -3.54 6.22 16.42
CA PRO A 245 -2.86 6.94 15.34
C PRO A 245 -2.18 8.25 15.76
N ASP A 246 -2.55 8.82 16.91
CA ASP A 246 -2.00 10.07 17.41
C ASP A 246 -0.79 9.86 18.32
N ARG A 247 -0.38 8.61 18.54
CA ARG A 247 0.78 8.24 19.36
C ARG A 247 2.07 8.90 18.87
N THR A 248 2.83 9.43 19.82
CA THR A 248 4.14 10.02 19.59
C THR A 248 5.26 9.19 20.21
N LEU A 249 6.49 9.46 19.80
CA LEU A 249 7.69 9.07 20.53
C LEU A 249 7.72 9.76 21.91
N ALA A 250 8.60 9.27 22.80
CA ALA A 250 8.78 9.81 24.14
C ALA A 250 9.17 11.31 24.16
N ASP A 251 9.80 11.79 23.08
CA ASP A 251 10.18 13.20 22.90
C ASP A 251 9.14 14.02 22.14
N GLY A 252 7.91 13.50 22.00
CA GLY A 252 6.78 14.19 21.38
C GLY A 252 6.78 14.19 19.85
N ARG A 253 7.80 13.63 19.19
CA ARG A 253 7.82 13.54 17.72
C ARG A 253 6.82 12.49 17.21
N PRO A 254 6.16 12.72 16.07
CA PRO A 254 5.25 11.74 15.48
C PRO A 254 5.96 10.44 15.08
N LEU A 255 5.38 9.34 15.55
CA LEU A 255 5.86 8.00 15.28
C LEU A 255 5.64 7.61 13.81
N SER A 256 4.54 8.07 13.21
CA SER A 256 4.04 7.61 11.92
C SER A 256 3.29 8.72 11.16
N ASP A 257 2.69 8.36 10.02
CA ASP A 257 1.76 9.20 9.25
C ASP A 257 0.35 9.23 9.87
N GLY A 258 0.27 9.20 11.20
CA GLY A 258 -0.93 9.16 12.03
C GLY A 258 -2.14 9.96 11.53
N PRO A 259 -2.00 11.24 11.11
CA PRO A 259 -3.10 12.04 10.56
C PRO A 259 -3.87 11.42 9.39
N ASN A 260 -3.31 10.40 8.73
CA ASN A 260 -3.88 9.69 7.59
C ASN A 260 -4.41 8.30 7.93
N MET A 261 -4.04 7.77 9.10
CA MET A 261 -4.26 6.37 9.45
C MET A 261 -5.67 6.15 10.01
N LEU A 262 -6.27 5.01 9.66
CA LEU A 262 -7.53 4.56 10.22
C LEU A 262 -7.28 3.96 11.62
N ARG A 263 -8.18 4.16 12.58
CA ARG A 263 -8.11 3.42 13.85
C ARG A 263 -8.47 1.96 13.57
N ILE A 264 -7.72 1.00 14.13
CA ILE A 264 -7.98 -0.43 13.89
C ILE A 264 -9.43 -0.81 14.24
N ASP A 265 -9.99 -0.18 15.29
CA ASP A 265 -11.36 -0.45 15.76
C ASP A 265 -12.45 -0.05 14.75
N ASP A 266 -12.12 0.83 13.79
CA ASP A 266 -13.05 1.26 12.73
C ASP A 266 -13.02 0.32 11.51
N LEU A 267 -12.03 -0.59 11.43
CA LEU A 267 -11.84 -1.48 10.28
C LEU A 267 -13.04 -2.44 10.05
N PRO A 268 -13.62 -3.10 11.07
CA PRO A 268 -14.73 -4.03 10.83
C PRO A 268 -15.91 -3.38 10.11
N ARG A 269 -16.28 -2.17 10.54
CA ARG A 269 -17.32 -1.37 9.88
C ARG A 269 -16.96 -1.07 8.44
N LEU A 270 -15.74 -0.60 8.19
CA LEU A 270 -15.30 -0.28 6.84
C LEU A 270 -15.31 -1.52 5.93
N LEU A 271 -14.83 -2.68 6.42
CA LEU A 271 -14.83 -3.93 5.66
C LEU A 271 -16.25 -4.40 5.32
N ALA A 272 -17.19 -4.32 6.25
CA ALA A 272 -18.59 -4.62 5.97
C ALA A 272 -19.15 -3.74 4.84
N GLU A 273 -18.88 -2.44 4.89
CA GLU A 273 -19.35 -1.49 3.87
C GLU A 273 -18.70 -1.75 2.49
N VAL A 274 -17.37 -1.88 2.43
CA VAL A 274 -16.68 -2.05 1.13
C VAL A 274 -16.91 -3.43 0.52
N THR A 275 -17.04 -4.49 1.32
CA THR A 275 -17.35 -5.83 0.77
C THR A 275 -18.77 -5.90 0.22
N ALA A 276 -19.73 -5.20 0.83
CA ALA A 276 -21.08 -5.08 0.26
C ALA A 276 -21.06 -4.35 -1.09
N ILE A 277 -20.28 -3.27 -1.21
CA ILE A 277 -20.11 -2.53 -2.47
C ILE A 277 -19.41 -3.41 -3.52
N ASP A 278 -18.31 -4.08 -3.16
CA ASP A 278 -17.55 -4.94 -4.07
C ASP A 278 -18.44 -6.04 -4.67
N ARG A 279 -19.27 -6.70 -3.84
CA ARG A 279 -20.25 -7.70 -4.31
C ARG A 279 -21.28 -7.09 -5.25
N ALA A 280 -21.80 -5.91 -4.94
CA ALA A 280 -22.83 -5.26 -5.76
C ALA A 280 -22.29 -4.82 -7.15
N VAL A 281 -21.02 -4.42 -7.23
CA VAL A 281 -20.39 -3.99 -8.50
C VAL A 281 -19.88 -5.18 -9.33
N ARG A 282 -19.61 -6.33 -8.70
CA ARG A 282 -19.14 -7.56 -9.37
C ARG A 282 -20.25 -8.55 -9.75
N ALA A 283 -21.46 -8.38 -9.20
CA ALA A 283 -22.66 -9.15 -9.57
C ALA A 283 -23.09 -8.86 -11.01
#